data_AF-A0A535NFH2-F1
#
_entry.id   AF-A0A535NFH2-F1
#
_cell.length_a   1.000
_cell.length_b   1.000
_cell.length_c   1.000
_cell.angle_alpha   90.00
_cell.angle_beta   90.00
_cell.angle_gamma   90.00
#
_symmetry.space_group_name_H-M   'P 1'
#
loop_
_entity.id
_entity.type
_entity.pdbx_description
1 polymer ?
#
loop_
_entity_poly.entity_id
_entity_poly.type
_entity_poly.pdbx_seq_one_letter_code
_entity_poly.pdbx_strand_id
1 'polypeptide(L)' 'TLQERTLLDRVYHDPSVVTTAVSTAMDAPLSQVGVDSSIDDAFEPLLRGEQAVLVVESGEPVAVITRSDLLEFV' A
#
# COMPACT_ATOMS: atom_id res chain seq x y z
N THR A 1 -3.96 3.99 3.19
CA THR A 1 -2.71 4.57 2.68
C THR A 1 -2.98 5.71 1.74
N LEU A 2 -1.95 6.44 1.29
CA LEU A 2 -2.12 7.41 0.20
C LEU A 2 -1.50 6.83 -1.07
N GLN A 3 -2.28 6.73 -2.16
CA GLN A 3 -1.81 6.27 -3.46
C GLN A 3 -2.00 7.38 -4.49
N GLU A 4 -0.97 7.65 -5.29
CA GLU A 4 -1.00 8.73 -6.29
C GLU A 4 -2.18 8.59 -7.25
N ARG A 5 -2.41 7.39 -7.78
CA ARG A 5 -3.52 7.13 -8.73
C ARG A 5 -4.88 7.51 -8.14
N THR A 6 -5.17 7.07 -6.91
CA THR A 6 -6.45 7.38 -6.25
C THR A 6 -6.55 8.85 -5.88
N LEU A 7 -5.45 9.46 -5.44
CA LEU A 7 -5.41 10.88 -5.13
C LEU A 7 -5.65 11.73 -6.37
N LEU A 8 -5.00 11.43 -7.49
CA LEU A 8 -5.17 12.15 -8.75
C LEU A 8 -6.59 11.98 -9.30
N ASP A 9 -7.18 10.78 -9.22
CA ASP A 9 -8.57 10.55 -9.59
C ASP A 9 -9.53 11.43 -8.77
N ARG A 10 -9.29 11.54 -7.45
CA ARG A 10 -10.07 12.44 -6.58
C ARG A 10 -9.85 13.91 -6.90
N VAL A 11 -8.61 14.36 -7.10
CA VAL A 11 -8.29 15.76 -7.44
C VAL A 11 -8.89 16.14 -8.80
N TYR A 12 -8.94 15.20 -9.74
CA TYR A 12 -9.57 15.43 -11.04
C TYR A 12 -11.09 15.68 -10.91
N HIS A 13 -11.76 14.94 -10.02
CA HIS A 13 -13.20 15.12 -9.76
C HIS A 13 -13.51 16.31 -8.84
N ASP A 14 -12.65 16.55 -7.85
CA ASP A 14 -12.76 17.63 -6.88
C ASP A 14 -11.37 18.20 -6.52
N PRO A 15 -10.98 19.33 -7.13
CA PRO A 15 -9.70 19.96 -6.85
C PRO A 15 -9.54 20.42 -5.39
N SER A 16 -10.61 20.59 -4.62
CA SER A 16 -10.53 21.06 -3.23
C SER A 16 -9.84 20.05 -2.29
N VAL A 17 -9.80 18.77 -2.69
CA VAL A 17 -9.16 17.67 -1.94
C VAL A 17 -7.72 17.99 -1.55
N VAL A 18 -6.98 18.77 -2.36
CA VAL A 18 -5.57 19.15 -2.08
C VAL A 18 -5.40 19.98 -0.81
N THR A 19 -6.47 20.62 -0.32
CA THR A 19 -6.47 21.44 0.90
C THR A 19 -7.07 20.73 2.12
N THR A 20 -7.55 19.50 1.94
CA THR A 20 -8.15 18.71 3.01
C THR A 20 -7.10 17.96 3.82
N ALA A 21 -7.47 17.49 5.02
CA ALA A 21 -6.59 16.66 5.83
C ALA A 21 -6.22 15.37 5.08
N VAL A 22 -4.94 14.96 5.14
CA VAL A 22 -4.46 13.74 4.48
C VAL A 22 -5.29 12.51 4.87
N SER A 23 -5.69 12.40 6.13
CA SER A 23 -6.54 11.31 6.63
C SER A 23 -7.86 11.17 5.85
N THR A 24 -8.42 12.27 5.35
CA THR A 24 -9.64 12.28 4.54
C THR A 24 -9.38 11.73 3.14
N ALA A 25 -8.16 11.89 2.63
CA ALA A 25 -7.74 11.38 1.33
C ALA A 25 -7.07 10.00 1.42
N MET A 26 -6.94 9.39 2.60
CA MET A 26 -6.37 8.05 2.72
C MET A 26 -7.36 6.97 2.29
N ASP A 27 -6.85 6.00 1.55
CA ASP A 27 -7.48 4.71 1.29
C ASP A 27 -7.38 3.79 2.50
N ALA A 28 -7.98 2.60 2.39
CA ALA A 28 -7.83 1.52 3.37
C ALA A 28 -6.35 1.25 3.72
N PRO A 29 -6.06 0.81 4.96
CA PRO A 29 -4.71 0.39 5.33
C PRO A 29 -4.24 -0.78 4.45
N LEU A 30 -2.93 -0.90 4.23
CA LEU A 30 -2.37 -2.08 3.55
C LEU A 30 -2.50 -3.30 4.45
N SER A 31 -2.58 -4.47 3.82
CA SER A 31 -2.26 -5.72 4.52
C SER A 31 -0.85 -5.66 5.12
N GLN A 32 -0.72 -6.23 6.32
CA GLN A 32 0.52 -6.27 7.07
C GLN A 32 1.05 -7.71 7.12
N VAL A 33 2.36 -7.87 6.94
CA VAL A 33 3.07 -9.14 7.09
C VAL A 33 4.29 -8.97 7.99
N GLY A 34 4.66 -10.01 8.72
CA GLY A 34 5.84 -9.99 9.57
C GLY A 34 7.12 -10.15 8.75
N VAL A 35 8.24 -9.67 9.28
CA VAL A 35 9.58 -9.91 8.68
C VAL A 35 9.92 -11.40 8.52
N ASP A 36 9.37 -12.24 9.41
CA ASP A 36 9.56 -13.71 9.39
C ASP A 36 8.47 -14.45 8.60
N SER A 37 7.53 -13.73 7.98
CA SER A 37 6.47 -14.33 7.15
C SER A 37 7.06 -14.99 5.91
N SER A 38 6.40 -16.05 5.42
CA SER A 38 6.83 -16.67 4.18
C SER A 38 6.62 -15.72 3.00
N ILE A 39 7.40 -15.93 1.93
CA ILE A 39 7.25 -15.16 0.68
C ILE A 39 5.83 -15.33 0.13
N ASP A 40 5.25 -16.53 0.22
CA ASP A 40 3.88 -16.80 -0.23
C ASP A 40 2.84 -15.97 0.54
N ASP A 41 3.01 -15.81 1.85
CA ASP A 41 2.14 -14.97 2.69
C ASP A 41 2.23 -13.48 2.28
N ALA A 42 3.42 -13.01 1.92
CA ALA A 42 3.62 -11.65 1.40
C ALA A 42 3.02 -11.46 0.00
N PHE A 43 2.92 -12.54 -0.78
CA PHE A 43 2.41 -12.49 -2.15
C PHE A 43 0.89 -12.55 -2.21
N GLU A 44 0.24 -13.26 -1.29
CA GLU A 44 -1.20 -13.47 -1.29
C GLU A 44 -2.02 -12.17 -1.43
N PRO A 45 -1.73 -11.07 -0.68
CA PRO A 45 -2.45 -9.81 -0.84
C PRO A 45 -2.22 -9.16 -2.22
N LEU A 46 -0.98 -9.23 -2.72
CA LEU A 46 -0.59 -8.66 -4.00
C LEU A 46 -1.27 -9.38 -5.18
N LEU A 47 -1.40 -10.71 -5.08
CA LEU A 47 -2.14 -11.54 -6.03
C LEU A 47 -3.65 -11.28 -6.00
N ARG A 48 -4.20 -10.88 -4.86
CA ARG A 48 -5.61 -10.43 -4.72
C ARG A 48 -5.86 -9.01 -5.26
N GLY A 49 -4.83 -8.33 -5.76
CA GLY A 49 -4.95 -7.02 -6.40
C GLY A 49 -4.62 -5.84 -5.49
N GLU A 50 -4.14 -6.09 -4.26
CA GLU A 50 -3.52 -5.03 -3.47
C GLU A 50 -2.25 -4.53 -4.17
N GLN A 51 -2.01 -3.22 -4.09
CA GLN A 51 -0.90 -2.58 -4.79
C GLN A 51 0.43 -2.74 -4.03
N ALA A 52 0.35 -2.93 -2.72
CA ALA A 52 1.48 -3.01 -1.82
C ALA A 52 1.10 -3.73 -0.51
N VAL A 53 2.10 -4.26 0.17
CA VAL A 53 2.03 -4.87 1.50
C VAL A 53 3.01 -4.16 2.42
N LEU A 54 2.61 -3.95 3.67
CA LEU A 54 3.46 -3.34 4.71
C LEU A 54 4.17 -4.44 5.50
N VAL A 55 5.49 -4.44 5.52
CA VAL A 55 6.29 -5.34 6.35
C VAL A 55 6.49 -4.71 7.71
N VAL A 56 6.20 -5.46 8.77
CA VAL A 56 6.33 -5.02 10.15
C VAL A 56 7.27 -5.92 10.96
N GLU A 57 8.07 -5.30 11.82
CA GLU A 57 8.92 -5.96 12.81
C GLU A 57 8.55 -5.42 14.19
N SER A 58 8.17 -6.29 15.12
CA SER A 58 7.75 -5.89 16.48
C SER A 58 6.64 -4.82 16.52
N GLY A 59 5.78 -4.78 15.49
CA GLY A 59 4.70 -3.78 15.35
C GLY A 59 5.12 -2.46 14.70
N GLU A 60 6.39 -2.31 14.36
CA GLU A 60 6.91 -1.13 13.66
C GLU A 60 7.02 -1.42 12.15
N PRO A 61 6.57 -0.50 11.28
CA PRO A 61 6.73 -0.64 9.84
C PRO A 61 8.20 -0.48 9.44
N VAL A 62 8.73 -1.49 8.74
CA VAL A 62 10.15 -1.52 8.33
C VAL A 62 10.34 -1.45 6.81
N ALA A 63 9.36 -1.94 6.04
CA ALA A 63 9.43 -1.91 4.58
C ALA A 63 8.04 -1.93 3.94
N VAL A 64 7.99 -1.60 2.64
CA VAL A 64 6.81 -1.77 1.79
C VAL A 64 7.24 -2.60 0.59
N ILE A 65 6.48 -3.65 0.28
CA ILE A 65 6.70 -4.51 -0.89
C ILE A 65 5.57 -4.27 -1.88
N THR A 66 5.91 -4.11 -3.15
CA THR A 66 5.00 -3.90 -4.26
C THR A 66 5.03 -5.07 -5.24
N ARG A 67 4.10 -5.08 -6.20
CA ARG A 67 4.11 -6.08 -7.28
C ARG A 67 5.37 -6.01 -8.14
N SER A 68 5.97 -4.84 -8.31
CA SER A 68 7.19 -4.70 -9.11
C SER A 68 8.37 -5.42 -8.45
N ASP A 69 8.49 -5.32 -7.13
CA ASP A 69 9.53 -6.03 -6.37
C ASP A 69 9.38 -7.56 -6.54
N LEU A 70 8.15 -8.05 -6.68
CA LEU A 70 7.90 -9.47 -6.98
C LEU A 70 8.36 -9.87 -8.37
N LEU A 71 8.14 -9.00 -9.35
CA LEU A 71 8.55 -9.25 -10.74
C LEU A 71 10.07 -9.22 -10.89
N GLU A 72 10.77 -8.45 -10.06
CA GLU A 72 12.25 -8.41 -10.04
C GLU A 72 12.87 -9.63 -9.35
N PHE A 73 12.12 -10.31 -8.47
CA PHE A 73 12.58 -11.52 -7.77
C PHE A 73 12.61 -12.77 -8.67
N VAL A 74 11.77 -12.82 -9.71
CA VAL A 74 11.59 -13.97 -10.63
C VAL A 74 12.48 -13.84 -11.86
#